data_AF-A0A1G3RLK9-F1
#
_entry.id   AF-A0A1G3RLK9-F1
#
_cell.length_a   1.000
_cell.length_b   1.000
_cell.length_c   1.000
_cell.angle_alpha   90.00
_cell.angle_beta   90.00
_cell.angle_gamma   90.00
#
_symmetry.space_group_name_H-M   'P 1'
#
loop_
_entity.id
_entity.type
_entity.pdbx_description
1 polymer ?
#
loop_
_entity_poly.entity_id
_entity_poly.type
_entity_poly.pdbx_seq_one_letter_code
_entity_poly.pdbx_strand_id
1 'polypeptide(L)'
;LGAILLEAATHTNTSGVFKAYHRGFGGHGSDALHRILARMELEAPLLVNAPPAMVHREDAASFCLRYSADLAYIDPPYNQHQYGSNYHVLNTIVRWDGQPVPLDRGPDGRLLRKAGIPGAAALTKSPYCSRKGAATALAELFNALDCAAMVVSWNGNAHLSASELAELLSARGELQIKHLDHASYRGGRQSASKMNRSSEYLFIVNCRKSSIFSGRALARLAMDQDLERAMGASYHPSRLRMNFRITESGLLLNLSGESVPKILSAPAVTLLPMRYLRKLEPAARTVLGSLKENDLRALLKRLEACACSDVVDELAVLADAAIGSTTGSPVGSLSARREAPRLIRKLAHRKYLDDFRTALLGFRVIADAMNDRNLSDALDELEKIAIARFSYDPHDLDSRKETSA
;
A
#
# COMPACT_ATOMS: atom_id res chain seq x y z
N LEU A 1 -26.76 -21.03 -13.88
CA LEU A 1 -25.82 -20.72 -12.77
C LEU A 1 -24.89 -19.55 -13.08
N GLY A 2 -24.15 -19.55 -14.21
CA GLY A 2 -23.24 -18.45 -14.58
C GLY A 2 -23.89 -17.06 -14.61
N ALA A 3 -25.06 -16.91 -15.24
CA ALA A 3 -25.80 -15.65 -15.26
C ALA A 3 -26.16 -15.15 -13.85
N ILE A 4 -26.65 -16.04 -12.97
CA ILE A 4 -26.97 -15.71 -11.57
C ILE A 4 -25.72 -15.22 -10.82
N LEU A 5 -24.58 -15.89 -11.04
CA LEU A 5 -23.33 -15.52 -10.40
C LEU A 5 -22.85 -14.13 -10.83
N LEU A 6 -22.97 -13.81 -12.12
CA LEU A 6 -22.61 -12.51 -12.67
C LEU A 6 -23.47 -11.40 -12.05
N GLU A 7 -24.79 -11.58 -12.07
CA GLU A 7 -25.74 -10.62 -11.48
C GLU A 7 -25.50 -10.41 -9.98
N ALA A 8 -25.26 -11.50 -9.24
CA ALA A 8 -24.93 -11.43 -7.82
C ALA A 8 -23.59 -10.75 -7.54
N ALA A 9 -22.63 -10.79 -8.47
CA ALA A 9 -21.33 -10.16 -8.31
C ALA A 9 -21.35 -8.65 -8.62
N THR A 10 -22.21 -8.21 -9.54
CA THR A 10 -22.33 -6.80 -9.95
C THR A 10 -23.28 -6.01 -9.04
N HIS A 11 -24.33 -6.63 -8.50
CA HIS A 11 -25.33 -5.96 -7.65
C HIS A 11 -24.96 -6.04 -6.16
N THR A 12 -23.80 -5.50 -5.80
CA THR A 12 -23.22 -5.69 -4.45
C THR A 12 -22.99 -4.38 -3.71
N ASN A 13 -23.31 -4.38 -2.42
CA ASN A 13 -22.94 -3.30 -1.49
C ASN A 13 -21.51 -3.49 -0.94
N THR A 14 -20.59 -4.02 -1.75
CA THR A 14 -19.21 -4.29 -1.34
C THR A 14 -18.23 -3.69 -2.35
N SER A 15 -16.93 -3.67 -2.00
CA SER A 15 -15.86 -3.22 -2.88
C SER A 15 -14.75 -4.27 -2.88
N GLY A 16 -14.57 -4.91 -4.04
CA GLY A 16 -13.57 -5.95 -4.31
C GLY A 16 -13.85 -7.31 -3.67
N VAL A 17 -14.28 -7.36 -2.40
CA VAL A 17 -14.50 -8.61 -1.65
C VAL A 17 -15.86 -8.63 -0.96
N PHE A 18 -16.41 -9.83 -0.74
CA PHE A 18 -17.76 -10.10 -0.23
C PHE A 18 -17.81 -10.34 1.29
N LYS A 19 -16.71 -10.07 2.02
CA LYS A 19 -16.66 -10.25 3.48
C LYS A 19 -17.18 -9.06 4.29
N ALA A 20 -17.36 -7.92 3.64
CA ALA A 20 -17.76 -6.67 4.30
C ALA A 20 -18.49 -5.78 3.31
N TYR A 21 -19.55 -5.14 3.79
CA TYR A 21 -20.34 -4.18 3.04
C TYR A 21 -19.92 -2.74 3.37
N HIS A 22 -20.27 -1.80 2.49
CA HIS A 22 -20.07 -0.38 2.76
C HIS A 22 -20.89 0.07 3.98
N ARG A 23 -20.37 1.06 4.74
CA ARG A 23 -21.16 1.68 5.80
C ARG A 23 -22.28 2.51 5.15
N GLY A 24 -23.53 2.16 5.46
CA GLY A 24 -24.70 2.65 4.73
C GLY A 24 -25.02 1.78 3.51
N PHE A 25 -26.28 1.78 3.07
CA PHE A 25 -26.67 1.10 1.86
C PHE A 25 -26.19 1.93 0.66
N GLY A 26 -25.27 1.40 -0.14
CA GLY A 26 -24.67 2.16 -1.24
C GLY A 26 -23.41 2.96 -0.88
N GLY A 27 -22.94 2.90 0.37
CA GLY A 27 -21.86 3.78 0.89
C GLY A 27 -22.37 5.14 1.39
N HIS A 28 -21.49 5.99 1.94
CA HIS A 28 -21.90 7.27 2.53
C HIS A 28 -22.47 8.23 1.48
N GLY A 29 -21.93 8.23 0.26
CA GLY A 29 -22.43 9.02 -0.87
C GLY A 29 -23.55 8.34 -1.65
N SER A 30 -24.00 7.15 -1.23
CA SER A 30 -24.94 6.33 -2.01
C SER A 30 -24.45 5.96 -3.42
N ASP A 31 -23.13 6.04 -3.66
CA ASP A 31 -22.49 5.84 -4.96
C ASP A 31 -22.77 4.46 -5.57
N ALA A 32 -23.02 3.47 -4.72
CA ALA A 32 -23.32 2.10 -5.14
C ALA A 32 -24.81 1.81 -5.33
N LEU A 33 -25.72 2.74 -5.00
CA LEU A 33 -27.17 2.48 -5.11
C LEU A 33 -27.59 2.17 -6.54
N HIS A 34 -27.04 2.87 -7.53
CA HIS A 34 -27.37 2.64 -8.94
C HIS A 34 -27.19 1.17 -9.33
N ARG A 35 -26.08 0.53 -8.96
CA ARG A 35 -25.84 -0.89 -9.27
C ARG A 35 -26.59 -1.86 -8.35
N ILE A 36 -26.89 -1.48 -7.10
CA ILE A 36 -27.57 -2.38 -6.16
C ILE A 36 -29.07 -2.46 -6.47
N LEU A 37 -29.67 -1.33 -6.84
CA LEU A 37 -31.10 -1.19 -7.12
C LEU A 37 -31.43 -1.42 -8.61
N ALA A 38 -30.42 -1.60 -9.45
CA ALA A 38 -30.63 -1.97 -10.84
C ALA A 38 -31.43 -3.28 -10.92
N ARG A 39 -32.28 -3.36 -11.94
CA ARG A 39 -33.02 -4.58 -12.23
C ARG A 39 -32.02 -5.64 -12.70
N MET A 40 -32.02 -6.78 -12.02
CA MET A 40 -31.24 -7.94 -12.47
C MET A 40 -31.90 -8.57 -13.70
N GLU A 41 -31.11 -8.75 -14.75
CA GLU A 41 -31.53 -9.45 -15.97
C GLU A 41 -30.52 -10.56 -16.24
N LEU A 42 -31.00 -11.81 -16.32
CA LEU A 42 -30.13 -12.96 -16.46
C LEU A 42 -29.62 -13.04 -17.90
N GLU A 43 -28.49 -12.41 -18.17
CA GLU A 43 -27.82 -12.47 -19.46
C GLU A 43 -26.87 -13.67 -19.54
N ALA A 44 -26.83 -14.31 -20.72
CA ALA A 44 -25.79 -15.28 -21.00
C ALA A 44 -24.43 -14.56 -21.02
N PRO A 45 -23.38 -15.08 -20.34
CA PRO A 45 -22.06 -14.48 -20.39
C PRO A 45 -21.59 -14.34 -21.84
N LEU A 46 -21.01 -13.19 -22.17
CA LEU A 46 -20.38 -12.99 -23.47
C LEU A 46 -19.21 -13.96 -23.63
N LEU A 47 -19.37 -14.93 -24.52
CA LEU A 47 -18.30 -15.85 -24.89
C LEU A 47 -17.54 -15.26 -26.07
N VAL A 48 -16.26 -15.01 -25.87
CA VAL A 48 -15.36 -14.63 -26.96
C VAL A 48 -15.13 -15.83 -27.86
N ASN A 49 -15.07 -15.59 -29.18
CA ASN A 49 -14.64 -16.63 -30.12
C ASN A 49 -13.13 -16.83 -29.97
N ALA A 50 -12.76 -17.74 -29.07
CA ALA A 50 -11.38 -18.06 -28.72
C ALA A 50 -11.14 -19.57 -28.91
N PRO A 51 -9.86 -19.99 -29.05
CA PRO A 51 -9.51 -21.40 -29.04
C PRO A 51 -10.07 -22.12 -27.80
N PRO A 52 -10.37 -23.43 -27.88
CA PRO A 52 -10.81 -24.20 -26.73
C PRO A 52 -9.84 -24.10 -25.56
N ALA A 53 -10.38 -23.96 -24.35
CA ALA A 53 -9.61 -23.89 -23.10
C ALA A 53 -10.14 -24.89 -22.08
N MET A 54 -9.26 -25.34 -21.18
CA MET A 54 -9.60 -26.21 -20.06
C MET A 54 -9.45 -25.44 -18.75
N VAL A 55 -10.36 -25.70 -17.81
CA VAL A 55 -10.34 -25.09 -16.47
C VAL A 55 -10.40 -26.20 -15.44
N HIS A 56 -9.49 -26.16 -14.48
CA HIS A 56 -9.34 -27.17 -13.44
C HIS A 56 -9.52 -26.53 -12.06
N ARG A 57 -10.14 -27.28 -11.13
CA ARG A 57 -10.37 -26.85 -9.75
C ARG A 57 -9.63 -27.77 -8.78
N GLU A 58 -8.33 -27.59 -8.71
CA GLU A 58 -7.41 -28.38 -7.88
C GLU A 58 -6.23 -27.52 -7.42
N ASP A 59 -5.31 -28.11 -6.65
CA ASP A 59 -4.07 -27.44 -6.28
C ASP A 59 -3.19 -27.18 -7.51
N ALA A 60 -2.65 -25.96 -7.61
CA ALA A 60 -1.93 -25.52 -8.81
C ALA A 60 -0.63 -26.28 -9.03
N ALA A 61 0.12 -26.61 -7.97
CA ALA A 61 1.36 -27.38 -8.10
C ALA A 61 1.05 -28.81 -8.56
N SER A 62 0.03 -29.42 -7.97
CA SER A 62 -0.48 -30.74 -8.35
C SER A 62 -0.95 -30.79 -9.81
N PHE A 63 -1.61 -29.72 -10.28
CA PHE A 63 -1.99 -29.58 -11.68
C PHE A 63 -0.76 -29.55 -12.59
N CYS A 64 0.23 -28.72 -12.28
CA CYS A 64 1.42 -28.51 -13.12
C CYS A 64 2.25 -29.78 -13.31
N LEU A 65 2.24 -30.72 -12.35
CA LEU A 65 2.95 -32.01 -12.49
C LEU A 65 2.45 -32.88 -13.66
N ARG A 66 1.26 -32.61 -14.21
CA ARG A 66 0.62 -33.44 -15.25
C ARG A 66 0.59 -32.79 -16.64
N TYR A 67 1.00 -31.53 -16.76
CA TYR A 67 0.88 -30.76 -17.99
C TYR A 67 2.16 -29.98 -18.27
N SER A 68 2.51 -29.89 -19.56
CA SER A 68 3.60 -29.03 -20.05
C SER A 68 3.05 -27.91 -20.91
N ALA A 69 3.80 -26.80 -21.01
CA ALA A 69 3.40 -25.65 -21.81
C ALA A 69 4.61 -24.89 -22.38
N ASP A 70 4.43 -24.17 -23.48
CA ASP A 70 5.47 -23.23 -23.94
C ASP A 70 5.58 -22.02 -23.01
N LEU A 71 4.46 -21.54 -22.47
CA LEU A 71 4.38 -20.37 -21.60
C LEU A 71 3.44 -20.64 -20.42
N ALA A 72 3.92 -20.39 -19.21
CA ALA A 72 3.10 -20.37 -17.99
C ALA A 72 2.99 -18.94 -17.46
N TYR A 73 1.76 -18.43 -17.35
CA TYR A 73 1.47 -17.17 -16.65
C TYR A 73 0.93 -17.47 -15.26
N ILE A 74 1.54 -16.90 -14.23
CA ILE A 74 1.20 -17.15 -12.82
C ILE A 74 0.86 -15.82 -12.14
N ASP A 75 -0.32 -15.78 -11.54
CA ASP A 75 -0.81 -14.69 -10.69
C ASP A 75 -1.28 -15.28 -9.34
N PRO A 76 -0.35 -15.62 -8.44
CA PRO A 76 -0.69 -16.28 -7.19
C PRO A 76 -1.28 -15.29 -6.19
N PRO A 77 -2.05 -15.76 -5.19
CA PRO A 77 -2.39 -14.93 -4.05
C PRO A 77 -1.13 -14.41 -3.37
N TYR A 78 -1.01 -13.08 -3.25
CA TYR A 78 0.21 -12.43 -2.76
C TYR A 78 0.10 -11.91 -1.32
N ASN A 79 -1.07 -12.03 -0.68
CA ASN A 79 -1.30 -11.53 0.69
C ASN A 79 -2.29 -12.42 1.46
N GLN A 80 -2.70 -12.00 2.65
CA GLN A 80 -3.57 -12.76 3.56
C GLN A 80 -5.03 -12.93 3.12
N HIS A 81 -5.38 -12.49 1.91
CA HIS A 81 -6.73 -12.52 1.37
C HIS A 81 -7.13 -13.92 0.89
N GLN A 82 -7.61 -14.73 1.83
CA GLN A 82 -8.20 -16.04 1.56
C GLN A 82 -9.48 -15.89 0.70
N TYR A 83 -9.45 -16.40 -0.53
CA TYR A 83 -10.54 -16.29 -1.49
C TYR A 83 -11.80 -17.03 -1.02
N GLY A 84 -11.66 -18.19 -0.39
CA GLY A 84 -12.79 -18.95 0.17
C GLY A 84 -13.65 -18.12 1.14
N SER A 85 -13.00 -17.34 2.01
CA SER A 85 -13.69 -16.47 2.98
C SER A 85 -14.08 -15.12 2.38
N ASN A 86 -13.22 -14.52 1.55
CA ASN A 86 -13.47 -13.22 0.94
C ASN A 86 -14.62 -13.26 -0.07
N TYR A 87 -14.85 -14.38 -0.75
CA TYR A 87 -15.89 -14.56 -1.78
C TYR A 87 -16.94 -15.58 -1.34
N HIS A 88 -17.12 -15.80 -0.04
CA HIS A 88 -17.99 -16.85 0.49
C HIS A 88 -19.43 -16.78 -0.03
N VAL A 89 -19.99 -15.58 -0.26
CA VAL A 89 -21.35 -15.41 -0.82
C VAL A 89 -21.42 -15.99 -2.23
N LEU A 90 -20.46 -15.65 -3.10
CA LEU A 90 -20.38 -16.18 -4.46
C LEU A 90 -20.15 -17.70 -4.46
N ASN A 91 -19.27 -18.19 -3.59
CA ASN A 91 -19.03 -19.62 -3.42
C ASN A 91 -20.30 -20.36 -3.01
N THR A 92 -21.10 -19.76 -2.14
CA THR A 92 -22.39 -20.30 -1.68
C THR A 92 -23.39 -20.41 -2.83
N ILE A 93 -23.46 -19.39 -3.69
CA ILE A 93 -24.31 -19.42 -4.89
C ILE A 93 -23.87 -20.53 -5.84
N VAL A 94 -22.56 -20.66 -6.11
CA VAL A 94 -22.04 -21.68 -7.03
C VAL A 94 -22.29 -23.09 -6.51
N ARG A 95 -22.08 -23.32 -5.20
CA ARG A 95 -22.28 -24.64 -4.58
C ARG A 95 -23.75 -24.93 -4.27
N TRP A 96 -24.59 -23.90 -4.29
CA TRP A 96 -26.00 -23.95 -3.89
C TRP A 96 -26.20 -24.55 -2.49
N ASP A 97 -25.30 -24.22 -1.56
CA ASP A 97 -25.21 -24.83 -0.23
C ASP A 97 -25.52 -23.83 0.91
N GLY A 98 -26.26 -22.77 0.60
CA GLY A 98 -26.57 -21.69 1.51
C GLY A 98 -27.39 -22.13 2.72
N GLN A 99 -26.74 -22.20 3.87
CA GLN A 99 -27.40 -22.32 5.18
C GLN A 99 -27.41 -20.95 5.86
N PRO A 100 -28.53 -20.50 6.45
CA PRO A 100 -28.58 -19.25 7.19
C PRO A 100 -27.52 -19.21 8.29
N VAL A 101 -26.69 -18.16 8.29
CA VAL A 101 -25.72 -17.96 9.37
C VAL A 101 -26.45 -17.34 10.57
N PRO A 102 -26.37 -17.94 11.76
CA PRO A 102 -27.10 -17.40 12.90
C PRO A 102 -26.60 -15.99 13.28
N LEU A 103 -27.55 -15.15 13.72
CA LEU A 103 -27.35 -13.75 14.11
C LEU A 103 -27.23 -13.56 15.63
N ASP A 104 -26.76 -14.61 16.31
CA ASP A 104 -26.46 -14.62 17.73
C ASP A 104 -25.44 -13.55 18.12
N ARG A 105 -25.67 -12.98 19.30
CA ARG A 105 -24.88 -11.90 19.87
C ARG A 105 -24.16 -12.37 21.12
N GLY A 106 -22.94 -11.88 21.33
CA GLY A 106 -22.19 -12.10 22.56
C GLY A 106 -22.73 -11.27 23.73
N PRO A 107 -22.17 -11.44 24.94
CA PRO A 107 -22.55 -10.67 26.13
C PRO A 107 -22.40 -9.15 25.98
N ASP A 108 -21.57 -8.70 25.04
CA ASP A 108 -21.36 -7.29 24.69
C ASP A 108 -22.36 -6.75 23.64
N GLY A 109 -23.36 -7.55 23.27
CA GLY A 109 -24.38 -7.22 22.28
C GLY A 109 -23.92 -7.26 20.83
N ARG A 110 -22.67 -7.66 20.53
CA ARG A 110 -22.12 -7.71 19.17
C ARG A 110 -22.38 -9.06 18.52
N LEU A 111 -22.56 -9.08 17.19
CA LEU A 111 -22.69 -10.33 16.44
C LEU A 111 -21.43 -11.20 16.60
N LEU A 112 -21.63 -12.47 16.98
CA LEU A 112 -20.55 -13.46 17.07
C LEU A 112 -19.93 -13.73 15.69
N ARG A 113 -20.77 -13.73 14.64
CA ARG A 113 -20.36 -13.96 13.24
C ARG A 113 -20.58 -12.72 12.36
N LYS A 114 -19.90 -11.64 12.70
CA LYS A 114 -20.06 -10.32 12.04
C LYS A 114 -20.00 -10.36 10.50
N ALA A 115 -19.19 -11.23 9.91
CA ALA A 115 -18.97 -11.29 8.46
C ALA A 115 -19.79 -12.39 7.74
N GLY A 116 -20.59 -13.19 8.45
CA GLY A 116 -21.41 -14.23 7.84
C GLY A 116 -20.63 -15.34 7.12
N ILE A 117 -19.33 -15.49 7.37
CA ILE A 117 -18.49 -16.46 6.66
C ILE A 117 -18.81 -17.88 7.18
N PRO A 118 -19.20 -18.84 6.32
CA PRO A 118 -19.46 -20.21 6.72
C PRO A 118 -18.21 -20.89 7.29
N GLY A 119 -18.38 -21.74 8.30
CA GLY A 119 -17.26 -22.49 8.91
C GLY A 119 -16.49 -23.34 7.89
N ALA A 120 -17.19 -23.89 6.89
CA ALA A 120 -16.59 -24.68 5.81
C ALA A 120 -15.54 -23.90 4.98
N ALA A 121 -15.58 -22.57 4.96
CA ALA A 121 -14.56 -21.75 4.29
C ALA A 121 -13.16 -21.90 4.91
N ALA A 122 -13.06 -22.45 6.14
CA ALA A 122 -11.77 -22.79 6.75
C ALA A 122 -11.06 -23.96 6.04
N LEU A 123 -11.80 -24.82 5.34
CA LEU A 123 -11.26 -25.97 4.60
C LEU A 123 -10.63 -25.56 3.27
N THR A 124 -10.95 -24.37 2.76
CA THR A 124 -10.44 -23.84 1.50
C THR A 124 -9.28 -22.86 1.72
N LYS A 125 -8.59 -22.95 2.86
CA LYS A 125 -7.45 -22.08 3.14
C LYS A 125 -6.29 -22.44 2.22
N SER A 126 -5.76 -21.43 1.56
CA SER A 126 -4.62 -21.56 0.67
C SER A 126 -3.31 -21.26 1.43
N PRO A 127 -2.26 -22.09 1.28
CA PRO A 127 -0.94 -21.82 1.86
C PRO A 127 -0.28 -20.59 1.22
N TYR A 128 -0.59 -20.28 -0.05
CA TYR A 128 -0.16 -19.06 -0.74
C TYR A 128 -0.63 -17.79 -0.03
N CYS A 129 -1.80 -17.84 0.61
CA CYS A 129 -2.34 -16.72 1.39
C CYS A 129 -1.76 -16.63 2.82
N SER A 130 -0.83 -17.49 3.23
CA SER A 130 -0.21 -17.45 4.55
C SER A 130 1.21 -16.92 4.46
N ARG A 131 1.58 -15.91 5.27
CA ARG A 131 2.97 -15.41 5.30
C ARG A 131 3.99 -16.52 5.60
N LYS A 132 3.63 -17.46 6.48
CA LYS A 132 4.51 -18.59 6.84
C LYS A 132 4.58 -19.67 5.75
N GLY A 133 3.54 -19.80 4.92
CA GLY A 133 3.42 -20.87 3.92
C GLY A 133 3.70 -20.44 2.48
N ALA A 134 3.63 -19.14 2.18
CA ALA A 134 3.67 -18.63 0.82
C ALA A 134 4.98 -18.99 0.09
N ALA A 135 6.12 -18.87 0.77
CA ALA A 135 7.42 -19.16 0.17
C ALA A 135 7.53 -20.63 -0.26
N THR A 136 7.15 -21.56 0.64
CA THR A 136 7.14 -23.00 0.35
C THR A 136 6.17 -23.34 -0.78
N ALA A 137 4.94 -22.85 -0.73
CA ALA A 137 3.93 -23.14 -1.75
C ALA A 137 4.31 -22.61 -3.14
N LEU A 138 4.91 -21.41 -3.22
CA LEU A 138 5.40 -20.85 -4.47
C LEU A 138 6.59 -21.64 -5.01
N ALA A 139 7.53 -22.04 -4.16
CA ALA A 139 8.66 -22.88 -4.57
C ALA A 139 8.17 -24.24 -5.13
N GLU A 140 7.21 -24.87 -4.46
CA GLU A 140 6.57 -26.11 -4.93
C GLU A 140 5.92 -25.93 -6.30
N LEU A 141 5.14 -24.85 -6.49
CA LEU A 141 4.52 -24.52 -7.77
C LEU A 141 5.55 -24.30 -8.88
N PHE A 142 6.57 -23.48 -8.64
CA PHE A 142 7.57 -23.17 -9.66
C PHE A 142 8.41 -24.39 -10.04
N ASN A 143 8.66 -25.31 -9.10
CA ASN A 143 9.35 -26.57 -9.36
C ASN A 143 8.49 -27.57 -10.12
N ALA A 144 7.17 -27.57 -9.89
CA ALA A 144 6.22 -28.44 -10.59
C ALA A 144 5.96 -28.02 -12.04
N LEU A 145 6.22 -26.75 -12.40
CA LEU A 145 6.02 -26.24 -13.75
C LEU A 145 7.06 -26.79 -14.73
N ASP A 146 6.57 -27.51 -15.74
CA ASP A 146 7.30 -27.86 -16.95
C ASP A 146 6.91 -26.90 -18.08
N CYS A 147 7.70 -25.84 -18.27
CA CYS A 147 7.46 -24.85 -19.31
C CYS A 147 8.73 -24.26 -19.91
N ALA A 148 8.64 -23.73 -21.13
CA ALA A 148 9.78 -23.04 -21.76
C ALA A 148 10.00 -21.63 -21.20
N ALA A 149 8.92 -20.91 -20.90
CA ALA A 149 8.95 -19.59 -20.29
C ALA A 149 7.91 -19.45 -19.16
N MET A 150 8.27 -18.70 -18.13
CA MET A 150 7.41 -18.40 -16.99
C MET A 150 7.24 -16.88 -16.86
N VAL A 151 6.02 -16.41 -16.65
CA VAL A 151 5.72 -15.01 -16.35
C VAL A 151 4.95 -14.95 -15.05
N VAL A 152 5.52 -14.32 -14.02
CA VAL A 152 4.91 -14.19 -12.70
C VAL A 152 4.58 -12.73 -12.42
N SER A 153 3.31 -12.45 -12.13
CA SER A 153 2.86 -11.14 -11.66
C SER A 153 2.94 -11.08 -10.14
N TRP A 154 3.50 -9.99 -9.61
CA TRP A 154 3.71 -9.88 -8.17
C TRP A 154 3.65 -8.45 -7.64
N ASN A 155 2.94 -8.28 -6.53
CA ASN A 155 2.85 -7.01 -5.82
C ASN A 155 4.03 -6.83 -4.86
N GLY A 156 4.65 -5.65 -4.83
CA GLY A 156 5.79 -5.33 -3.96
C GLY A 156 5.49 -5.33 -2.46
N ASN A 157 4.22 -5.24 -2.06
CA ASN A 157 3.78 -5.30 -0.66
C ASN A 157 3.23 -6.70 -0.29
N ALA A 158 3.63 -7.73 -1.03
CA ALA A 158 3.22 -9.10 -0.82
C ALA A 158 3.87 -9.76 0.42
N HIS A 159 3.51 -11.03 0.65
CA HIS A 159 4.13 -11.85 1.69
C HIS A 159 5.63 -12.03 1.49
N LEU A 160 6.07 -12.22 0.24
CA LEU A 160 7.47 -12.24 -0.19
C LEU A 160 7.82 -10.90 -0.83
N SER A 161 8.98 -10.37 -0.49
CA SER A 161 9.64 -9.28 -1.20
C SER A 161 9.99 -9.69 -2.64
N ALA A 162 10.19 -8.70 -3.51
CA ALA A 162 10.59 -8.98 -4.89
C ALA A 162 11.95 -9.71 -4.97
N SER A 163 12.86 -9.48 -4.01
CA SER A 163 14.15 -10.19 -3.92
C SER A 163 13.97 -11.65 -3.54
N GLU A 164 13.15 -11.96 -2.53
CA GLU A 164 12.85 -13.34 -2.15
C GLU A 164 12.21 -14.10 -3.32
N LEU A 165 11.30 -13.46 -4.06
CA LEU A 165 10.68 -14.08 -5.24
C LEU A 165 11.69 -14.25 -6.40
N ALA A 166 12.56 -13.25 -6.61
CA ALA A 166 13.61 -13.33 -7.62
C ALA A 166 14.56 -14.50 -7.35
N GLU A 167 14.93 -14.72 -6.09
CA GLU A 167 15.76 -15.85 -5.67
C GLU A 167 15.09 -17.19 -6.03
N LEU A 168 13.82 -17.38 -5.67
CA LEU A 168 13.07 -18.59 -6.02
C LEU A 168 13.02 -18.84 -7.53
N LEU A 169 12.71 -17.80 -8.31
CA LEU A 169 12.55 -17.90 -9.76
C LEU A 169 13.88 -18.06 -10.50
N SER A 170 14.96 -17.49 -9.96
CA SER A 170 16.29 -17.58 -10.55
C SER A 170 16.84 -19.01 -10.58
N ALA A 171 16.38 -19.88 -9.69
CA ALA A 171 16.71 -21.31 -9.70
C ALA A 171 16.10 -22.06 -10.90
N ARG A 172 15.09 -21.47 -11.56
CA ARG A 172 14.37 -22.09 -12.68
C ARG A 172 14.88 -21.67 -14.06
N GLY A 173 15.75 -20.65 -14.16
CA GLY A 173 16.33 -20.24 -15.44
C GLY A 173 16.83 -18.80 -15.47
N GLU A 174 17.06 -18.27 -16.67
CA GLU A 174 17.44 -16.87 -16.89
C GLU A 174 16.27 -15.95 -16.52
N LEU A 175 16.43 -15.16 -15.45
CA LEU A 175 15.42 -14.26 -14.94
C LEU A 175 15.60 -12.81 -15.43
N GLN A 176 14.53 -12.23 -15.96
CA GLN A 176 14.37 -10.81 -16.23
C GLN A 176 13.25 -10.25 -15.35
N ILE A 177 13.43 -9.05 -14.80
CA ILE A 177 12.44 -8.38 -13.96
C ILE A 177 12.01 -7.08 -14.64
N LYS A 178 10.70 -6.86 -14.73
CA LYS A 178 10.10 -5.60 -15.18
C LYS A 178 9.34 -4.97 -14.02
N HIS A 179 9.66 -3.73 -13.72
CA HIS A 179 8.92 -2.92 -12.76
C HIS A 179 7.80 -2.16 -13.49
N LEU A 180 6.62 -2.17 -12.89
CA LEU A 180 5.42 -1.50 -13.39
C LEU A 180 4.95 -0.49 -12.32
N ASP A 181 4.91 0.78 -12.69
CA ASP A 181 4.34 1.83 -11.86
C ASP A 181 2.81 1.69 -11.84
N HIS A 182 2.23 1.30 -10.70
CA HIS A 182 0.78 1.20 -10.54
C HIS A 182 0.27 1.92 -9.28
N ALA A 183 -0.83 2.66 -9.41
CA ALA A 183 -1.49 3.30 -8.28
C ALA A 183 -2.27 2.23 -7.48
N SER A 184 -1.91 2.01 -6.21
CA SER A 184 -2.58 1.01 -5.37
C SER A 184 -4.10 1.25 -5.30
N TYR A 185 -4.89 0.19 -5.51
CA TYR A 185 -6.34 0.23 -5.32
C TYR A 185 -6.69 0.74 -3.91
N ARG A 186 -7.50 1.81 -3.82
CA ARG A 186 -7.85 2.47 -2.55
C ARG A 186 -9.00 1.76 -1.81
N GLY A 187 -8.93 0.44 -1.71
CA GLY A 187 -9.87 -0.38 -0.96
C GLY A 187 -9.44 -0.56 0.51
N GLY A 188 -10.39 -0.42 1.44
CA GLY A 188 -10.18 -0.75 2.85
C GLY A 188 -9.55 0.33 3.72
N ARG A 189 -9.16 -0.07 4.94
CA ARG A 189 -8.75 0.83 6.02
C ARG A 189 -7.36 1.42 5.77
N GLN A 190 -7.28 2.74 5.72
CA GLN A 190 -6.02 3.49 5.65
C GLN A 190 -5.44 3.57 7.07
N SER A 191 -4.29 2.93 7.33
CA SER A 191 -3.62 3.01 8.64
C SER A 191 -2.57 4.13 8.66
N ALA A 192 -2.25 4.61 9.86
CA ALA A 192 -1.16 5.56 10.10
C ALA A 192 0.19 5.05 9.54
N SER A 193 0.42 3.73 9.55
CA SER A 193 1.63 3.11 9.01
C SER A 193 1.66 2.92 7.48
N LYS A 194 0.56 3.17 6.76
CA LYS A 194 0.47 2.85 5.32
C LYS A 194 0.84 4.06 4.45
N MET A 195 1.98 3.97 3.77
CA MET A 195 2.29 4.82 2.62
C MET A 195 1.68 4.18 1.36
N ASN A 196 0.88 4.96 0.62
CA ASN A 196 0.06 4.45 -0.50
C ASN A 196 0.85 4.35 -1.80
N ARG A 197 1.82 3.43 -1.86
CA ARG A 197 2.48 3.06 -3.11
C ARG A 197 2.66 1.55 -3.14
N SER A 198 2.18 0.91 -4.19
CA SER A 198 2.45 -0.51 -4.48
C SER A 198 3.19 -0.55 -5.80
N SER A 199 4.43 -1.03 -5.77
CA SER A 199 5.11 -1.43 -7.00
C SER A 199 4.51 -2.74 -7.49
N GLU A 200 4.24 -2.86 -8.78
CA GLU A 200 3.91 -4.14 -9.40
C GLU A 200 5.14 -4.63 -10.18
N TYR A 201 5.36 -5.93 -10.19
CA TYR A 201 6.49 -6.56 -10.86
C TYR A 201 6.00 -7.65 -11.80
N LEU A 202 6.63 -7.75 -12.96
CA LEU A 202 6.58 -8.93 -13.82
C LEU A 202 7.95 -9.59 -13.82
N PHE A 203 8.00 -10.83 -13.36
CA PHE A 203 9.18 -11.69 -13.45
C PHE A 203 9.03 -12.58 -14.67
N ILE A 204 10.02 -12.57 -15.55
CA ILE A 204 10.03 -13.33 -16.80
C ILE A 204 11.22 -14.27 -16.73
N VAL A 205 10.96 -15.58 -16.70
CA VAL A 205 12.00 -16.61 -16.63
C VAL A 205 12.04 -17.35 -17.95
N ASN A 206 13.22 -17.43 -18.56
CA ASN A 206 13.49 -18.39 -19.63
C ASN A 206 14.04 -19.67 -19.01
N CYS A 207 13.19 -20.69 -18.93
CA CYS A 207 13.49 -21.96 -18.26
C CYS A 207 14.41 -22.88 -19.08
N ARG A 208 14.66 -22.57 -20.36
CA ARG A 208 15.57 -23.33 -21.23
C ARG A 208 17.02 -22.87 -21.12
N LYS A 209 17.27 -21.73 -20.47
CA LYS A 209 18.60 -21.18 -20.27
C LYS A 209 19.02 -21.37 -18.82
N SER A 210 20.27 -21.75 -18.63
CA SER A 210 20.87 -21.77 -17.30
C SER A 210 20.78 -20.39 -16.64
N SER A 211 20.57 -20.39 -15.33
CA SER A 211 20.54 -19.16 -14.55
C SER A 211 21.88 -18.44 -14.67
N ILE A 212 21.84 -17.21 -15.20
CA ILE A 212 22.94 -16.22 -15.10
C ILE A 212 22.61 -15.22 -13.97
N PHE A 213 21.69 -15.58 -13.08
CA PHE A 213 21.22 -14.68 -12.03
C PHE A 213 22.32 -14.48 -11.00
N SER A 214 23.10 -13.44 -11.23
CA SER A 214 24.18 -13.02 -10.35
C SER A 214 23.63 -12.23 -9.17
N GLY A 215 24.33 -12.23 -8.04
CA GLY A 215 24.03 -11.34 -6.92
C GLY A 215 23.93 -9.86 -7.34
N ARG A 216 24.50 -9.47 -8.50
CA ARG A 216 24.37 -8.14 -9.09
C ARG A 216 22.92 -7.83 -9.52
N ALA A 217 22.16 -8.81 -10.02
CA ALA A 217 20.76 -8.61 -10.42
C ALA A 217 19.85 -8.40 -9.20
N LEU A 218 20.06 -9.15 -8.11
CA LEU A 218 19.40 -8.90 -6.81
C LEU A 218 19.77 -7.55 -6.25
N ALA A 219 21.06 -7.19 -6.28
CA ALA A 219 21.54 -5.89 -5.83
C ALA A 219 20.89 -4.75 -6.63
N ARG A 220 20.69 -4.93 -7.93
CA ARG A 220 20.00 -3.96 -8.78
C ARG A 220 18.52 -3.82 -8.40
N LEU A 221 17.81 -4.94 -8.23
CA LEU A 221 16.40 -4.93 -7.81
C LEU A 221 16.22 -4.26 -6.45
N ALA A 222 17.07 -4.60 -5.48
CA ALA A 222 17.07 -3.98 -4.15
C ALA A 222 17.33 -2.47 -4.25
N MET A 223 18.28 -2.06 -5.10
CA MET A 223 18.57 -0.65 -5.31
C MET A 223 17.42 0.10 -5.98
N ASP A 224 16.74 -0.51 -6.95
CA ASP A 224 15.54 0.08 -7.57
C ASP A 224 14.40 0.23 -6.54
N GLN A 225 14.25 -0.71 -5.60
CA GLN A 225 13.29 -0.60 -4.50
C GLN A 225 13.62 0.52 -3.52
N ASP A 226 14.90 0.65 -3.13
CA ASP A 226 15.35 1.70 -2.23
C ASP A 226 15.22 3.08 -2.89
N LEU A 227 15.46 3.17 -4.20
CA LEU A 227 15.20 4.36 -4.99
C LEU A 227 13.71 4.74 -4.96
N GLU A 228 12.80 3.79 -5.16
CA GLU A 228 11.35 4.06 -5.06
C GLU A 228 10.92 4.48 -3.66
N ARG A 229 11.49 3.86 -2.63
CA ARG A 229 11.24 4.25 -1.24
C ARG A 229 11.67 5.69 -1.00
N ALA A 230 12.85 6.09 -1.48
CA ALA A 230 13.34 7.46 -1.38
C ALA A 230 12.45 8.45 -2.15
N MET A 231 12.10 8.14 -3.41
CA MET A 231 11.22 8.99 -4.22
C MET A 231 9.80 9.13 -3.63
N GLY A 232 9.34 8.15 -2.85
CA GLY A 232 8.04 8.15 -2.20
C GLY A 232 8.01 8.71 -0.78
N ALA A 233 9.16 8.91 -0.13
CA ALA A 233 9.25 9.29 1.26
C ALA A 233 8.95 10.78 1.48
N SER A 234 8.48 11.09 2.69
CA SER A 234 8.54 12.42 3.26
C SER A 234 9.76 12.51 4.18
N TYR A 235 10.49 13.61 4.11
CA TYR A 235 11.74 13.83 4.84
C TYR A 235 11.60 14.91 5.90
N HIS A 236 12.36 14.75 6.98
CA HIS A 236 12.43 15.72 8.05
C HIS A 236 13.50 16.78 7.75
N PRO A 237 13.15 18.07 7.62
CA PRO A 237 14.10 19.13 7.26
C PRO A 237 15.30 19.26 8.21
N SER A 238 15.09 19.13 9.52
CA SER A 238 16.18 19.14 10.50
C SER A 238 17.16 17.97 10.33
N ARG A 239 16.66 16.75 10.07
CA ARG A 239 17.52 15.59 9.79
C ARG A 239 18.28 15.77 8.48
N LEU A 240 17.63 16.33 7.46
CA LEU A 240 18.29 16.70 6.20
C LEU A 240 19.41 17.72 6.43
N ARG A 241 19.19 18.77 7.22
CA ARG A 241 20.24 19.77 7.55
C ARG A 241 21.44 19.19 8.29
N MET A 242 21.22 18.19 9.14
CA MET A 242 22.30 17.50 9.85
C MET A 242 23.14 16.62 8.92
N ASN A 243 22.52 16.04 7.90
CA ASN A 243 23.15 15.07 7.02
C ASN A 243 23.62 15.64 5.68
N PHE A 244 23.06 16.76 5.22
CA PHE A 244 23.27 17.30 3.89
C PHE A 244 23.47 18.82 3.91
N ARG A 245 24.22 19.32 2.93
CA ARG A 245 24.14 20.73 2.56
C ARG A 245 22.85 20.93 1.78
N ILE A 246 22.07 21.96 2.15
CA ILE A 246 20.76 22.21 1.56
C ILE A 246 20.70 23.63 0.97
N THR A 247 19.86 23.81 -0.03
CA THR A 247 19.40 25.10 -0.55
C THR A 247 17.88 25.20 -0.38
N GLU A 248 17.25 26.29 -0.79
CA GLU A 248 15.78 26.37 -0.84
C GLU A 248 15.16 25.36 -1.82
N SER A 249 15.91 24.95 -2.84
CA SER A 249 15.46 24.10 -3.94
C SER A 249 15.85 22.63 -3.83
N GLY A 250 16.68 22.23 -2.85
CA GLY A 250 17.08 20.84 -2.71
C GLY A 250 18.34 20.57 -1.89
N LEU A 251 18.91 19.38 -2.09
CA LEU A 251 20.16 18.96 -1.46
C LEU A 251 21.32 19.17 -2.43
N LEU A 252 22.46 19.63 -1.90
CA LEU A 252 23.70 19.75 -2.66
C LEU A 252 24.51 18.47 -2.45
N LEU A 253 24.75 17.74 -3.55
CA LEU A 253 25.52 16.50 -3.59
C LEU A 253 26.91 16.78 -4.16
N ASN A 254 27.94 16.11 -3.63
CA ASN A 254 29.23 15.97 -4.32
C ASN A 254 29.23 14.69 -5.18
N LEU A 255 30.15 14.57 -6.14
CA LEU A 255 30.28 13.44 -7.07
C LEU A 255 30.50 12.06 -6.40
N SER A 256 30.81 12.02 -5.10
CA SER A 256 30.91 10.81 -4.27
C SER A 256 29.70 10.57 -3.35
N GLY A 257 28.64 11.39 -3.47
CA GLY A 257 27.50 11.38 -2.57
C GLY A 257 27.77 11.94 -1.17
N GLU A 258 29.02 12.23 -0.78
CA GLU A 258 29.41 12.74 0.55
C GLU A 258 29.13 14.24 0.76
N SER A 259 28.94 14.66 2.02
CA SER A 259 28.82 16.09 2.37
C SER A 259 30.18 16.80 2.21
N VAL A 260 30.24 17.86 1.40
CA VAL A 260 31.46 18.65 1.19
C VAL A 260 31.95 19.27 2.51
N PRO A 261 33.24 19.14 2.90
CA PRO A 261 33.84 19.86 4.03
C PRO A 261 33.81 21.39 3.83
N LYS A 262 33.76 22.16 4.93
CA LYS A 262 33.51 23.63 4.93
C LYS A 262 34.58 24.48 4.24
N ILE A 263 35.68 23.91 3.77
CA ILE A 263 36.79 24.63 3.16
C ILE A 263 37.27 23.84 1.93
N LEU A 264 37.54 24.59 0.86
CA LEU A 264 38.07 24.21 -0.47
C LEU A 264 37.05 23.92 -1.58
N SER A 265 37.12 24.80 -2.57
CA SER A 265 36.85 24.58 -3.98
C SER A 265 37.10 23.13 -4.43
N ALA A 266 36.04 22.39 -4.73
CA ALA A 266 36.08 21.08 -5.36
C ALA A 266 34.84 20.89 -6.28
N PRO A 267 34.94 20.07 -7.34
CA PRO A 267 34.26 20.26 -8.61
C PRO A 267 32.86 19.62 -8.66
N ALA A 268 31.96 20.25 -9.41
CA ALA A 268 30.60 19.81 -9.78
C ALA A 268 29.69 19.39 -8.60
N VAL A 269 29.12 20.40 -7.91
CA VAL A 269 28.00 20.19 -6.99
C VAL A 269 26.74 19.92 -7.81
N THR A 270 26.10 18.78 -7.60
CA THR A 270 24.83 18.44 -8.26
C THR A 270 23.67 18.71 -7.32
N LEU A 271 22.65 19.44 -7.79
CA LEU A 271 21.43 19.67 -7.02
C LEU A 271 20.51 18.45 -7.13
N LEU A 272 20.15 17.86 -6.00
CA LEU A 272 19.05 16.91 -5.89
C LEU A 272 17.78 17.69 -5.54
N PRO A 273 16.86 17.92 -6.51
CA PRO A 273 15.74 18.83 -6.33
C PRO A 273 14.73 18.28 -5.31
N MET A 274 14.31 19.14 -4.40
CA MET A 274 13.30 18.84 -3.39
C MET A 274 12.22 19.91 -3.34
N ARG A 275 10.98 19.47 -3.26
CA ARG A 275 9.84 20.34 -3.01
C ARG A 275 9.71 20.59 -1.51
N TYR A 276 9.83 21.87 -1.13
CA TYR A 276 9.72 22.38 0.25
C TYR A 276 10.66 21.66 1.24
N LEU A 277 11.78 21.11 0.77
CA LEU A 277 12.71 20.30 1.58
C LEU A 277 12.05 19.13 2.33
N ARG A 278 10.94 18.61 1.80
CA ARG A 278 10.22 17.46 2.38
C ARG A 278 10.06 16.30 1.42
N LYS A 279 10.03 16.54 0.11
CA LYS A 279 9.79 15.50 -0.89
C LYS A 279 10.75 15.68 -2.06
N LEU A 280 11.31 14.58 -2.56
CA LEU A 280 12.07 14.61 -3.81
C LEU A 280 11.14 15.00 -4.97
N GLU A 281 11.63 15.84 -5.88
CA GLU A 281 10.91 16.16 -7.12
C GLU A 281 11.10 15.06 -8.17
N PRO A 282 10.20 14.90 -9.16
CA PRO A 282 10.37 13.91 -10.21
C PRO A 282 11.73 14.00 -10.93
N ALA A 283 12.27 15.21 -11.11
CA ALA A 283 13.58 15.46 -11.70
C ALA A 283 14.75 14.84 -10.89
N ALA A 284 14.56 14.57 -9.58
CA ALA A 284 15.55 13.89 -8.76
C ALA A 284 15.87 12.48 -9.26
N ARG A 285 14.93 11.81 -9.95
CA ARG A 285 15.15 10.46 -10.49
C ARG A 285 16.27 10.45 -11.53
N THR A 286 16.36 11.48 -12.37
CA THR A 286 17.43 11.62 -13.37
C THR A 286 18.78 11.79 -12.69
N VAL A 287 18.85 12.61 -11.62
CA VAL A 287 20.07 12.81 -10.83
C VAL A 287 20.51 11.50 -10.18
N LEU A 288 19.60 10.82 -9.49
CA LEU A 288 19.89 9.55 -8.81
C LEU A 288 20.30 8.46 -9.79
N GLY A 289 19.66 8.39 -10.96
CA GLY A 289 19.99 7.43 -12.02
C GLY A 289 21.35 7.65 -12.69
N SER A 290 21.94 8.84 -12.55
CA SER A 290 23.27 9.17 -13.09
C SER A 290 24.43 8.79 -12.16
N LEU A 291 24.14 8.46 -10.89
CA LEU A 291 25.14 8.11 -9.89
C LEU A 291 25.68 6.69 -10.10
N LYS A 292 26.94 6.45 -9.72
CA LYS A 292 27.50 5.10 -9.65
C LYS A 292 26.80 4.30 -8.56
N GLU A 293 26.73 2.97 -8.72
CA GLU A 293 26.00 2.08 -7.82
C GLU A 293 26.37 2.24 -6.34
N ASN A 294 27.66 2.34 -6.01
CA ASN A 294 28.11 2.50 -4.63
C ASN A 294 27.69 3.85 -4.03
N ASP A 295 27.79 4.92 -4.82
CA ASP A 295 27.44 6.28 -4.40
C ASP A 295 25.92 6.41 -4.22
N LEU A 296 25.15 5.83 -5.14
CA LEU A 296 23.69 5.77 -5.05
C LEU A 296 23.25 5.02 -3.79
N ARG A 297 23.84 3.85 -3.52
CA ARG A 297 23.53 3.06 -2.32
C ARG A 297 23.84 3.83 -1.03
N ALA A 298 24.99 4.49 -0.96
CA ALA A 298 25.38 5.32 0.19
C ALA A 298 24.42 6.51 0.38
N LEU A 299 24.02 7.17 -0.71
CA LEU A 299 23.08 8.28 -0.69
C LEU A 299 21.68 7.84 -0.25
N LEU A 300 21.14 6.75 -0.79
CA LEU A 300 19.82 6.23 -0.43
C LEU A 300 19.76 5.88 1.06
N LYS A 301 20.81 5.26 1.61
CA LYS A 301 20.91 4.97 3.05
C LYS A 301 20.90 6.24 3.91
N ARG A 302 21.59 7.30 3.48
CA ARG A 302 21.59 8.59 4.18
C ARG A 302 20.26 9.32 4.08
N LEU A 303 19.58 9.23 2.93
CA LEU A 303 18.22 9.74 2.76
C LEU A 303 17.25 8.99 3.67
N GLU A 304 17.34 7.66 3.74
CA GLU A 304 16.50 6.83 4.61
C GLU A 304 16.61 7.26 6.09
N ALA A 305 17.81 7.56 6.58
CA ALA A 305 18.01 8.10 7.93
C ALA A 305 17.34 9.48 8.17
N CYS A 306 16.98 10.19 7.11
CA CYS A 306 16.28 11.48 7.15
C CYS A 306 14.77 11.37 6.90
N ALA A 307 14.26 10.21 6.50
CA ALA A 307 12.85 10.00 6.22
C ALA A 307 12.01 10.06 7.51
N CYS A 308 10.75 10.45 7.37
CA CYS A 308 9.78 10.41 8.47
C CYS A 308 9.43 8.95 8.78
N SER A 309 9.48 8.56 10.04
CA SER A 309 9.24 7.16 10.46
C SER A 309 7.77 6.77 10.43
N ASP A 310 6.89 7.71 10.68
CA ASP A 310 5.44 7.51 10.76
C ASP A 310 4.66 8.81 10.49
N VAL A 311 3.34 8.72 10.62
CA VAL A 311 2.42 9.85 10.40
C VAL A 311 2.57 10.94 11.46
N VAL A 312 2.93 10.61 12.70
CA VAL A 312 3.11 11.61 13.76
C VAL A 312 4.36 12.44 13.48
N ASP A 313 5.45 11.77 13.11
CA ASP A 313 6.70 12.41 12.68
C ASP A 313 6.48 13.30 11.44
N GLU A 314 5.72 12.82 10.46
CA GLU A 314 5.36 13.61 9.27
C GLU A 314 4.46 14.82 9.62
N LEU A 315 3.55 14.67 10.59
CA LEU A 315 2.69 15.76 11.06
C LEU A 315 3.47 16.84 11.81
N ALA A 316 4.49 16.47 12.59
CA ALA A 316 5.39 17.42 13.24
C ALA A 316 6.10 18.30 12.20
N VAL A 317 6.64 17.67 11.15
CA VAL A 317 7.26 18.38 10.02
C VAL A 317 6.26 19.31 9.31
N LEU A 318 5.01 18.88 9.15
CA LEU A 318 3.96 19.71 8.56
C LEU A 318 3.58 20.90 9.43
N ALA A 319 3.57 20.75 10.75
CA ALA A 319 3.26 21.82 11.69
C ALA A 319 4.30 22.96 11.57
N ASP A 320 5.59 22.59 11.57
CA ASP A 320 6.69 23.54 11.36
C ASP A 320 6.59 24.24 10.00
N ALA A 321 6.30 23.48 8.95
CA ALA A 321 6.15 24.02 7.60
C ALA A 321 4.92 24.96 7.47
N ALA A 322 3.83 24.65 8.17
CA ALA A 322 2.58 25.41 8.11
C ALA A 322 2.70 26.83 8.68
N ILE A 323 3.53 27.01 9.72
CA ILE A 323 3.78 28.33 10.35
C ILE A 323 4.78 29.16 9.52
N GLY A 324 5.50 28.54 8.58
CA GLY A 324 6.46 29.22 7.69
C GLY A 324 7.90 29.26 8.21
N SER A 325 8.18 28.67 9.37
CA SER A 325 9.50 28.72 10.03
C SER A 325 10.63 28.03 9.26
N THR A 326 10.28 27.04 8.43
CA THR A 326 11.28 26.10 7.88
C THR A 326 11.54 26.23 6.38
N THR A 327 10.59 26.78 5.62
CA THR A 327 10.63 26.76 4.15
C THR A 327 10.66 28.13 3.49
N GLY A 328 10.44 29.23 4.24
CA GLY A 328 10.46 30.62 3.73
C GLY A 328 9.43 30.95 2.64
N SER A 329 8.76 29.94 2.05
CA SER A 329 7.86 30.07 0.91
C SER A 329 6.40 30.03 1.35
N PRO A 330 5.59 31.08 1.06
CA PRO A 330 4.15 31.09 1.33
C PRO A 330 3.41 29.89 0.72
N VAL A 331 3.88 29.40 -0.44
CA VAL A 331 3.31 28.25 -1.13
C VAL A 331 3.55 26.95 -0.35
N GLY A 332 4.72 26.81 0.28
CA GLY A 332 5.07 25.67 1.13
C GLY A 332 4.18 25.58 2.38
N SER A 333 3.95 26.72 3.05
CA SER A 333 3.03 26.80 4.19
C SER A 333 1.60 26.41 3.83
N LEU A 334 1.07 26.94 2.72
CA LEU A 334 -0.28 26.59 2.27
C LEU A 334 -0.39 25.11 1.89
N SER A 335 0.62 24.56 1.21
CA SER A 335 0.68 23.14 0.89
C SER A 335 0.68 22.27 2.15
N ALA A 336 1.39 22.67 3.20
CA ALA A 336 1.45 21.93 4.45
C ALA A 336 0.08 21.89 5.15
N ARG A 337 -0.59 23.05 5.24
CA ARG A 337 -1.95 23.17 5.80
C ARG A 337 -2.98 22.32 5.04
N ARG A 338 -2.89 22.26 3.71
CA ARG A 338 -3.77 21.41 2.89
C ARG A 338 -3.51 19.91 3.06
N GLU A 339 -2.27 19.51 3.36
CA GLU A 339 -1.89 18.11 3.49
C GLU A 339 -2.24 17.52 4.88
N ALA A 340 -2.13 18.33 5.94
CA ALA A 340 -2.26 17.88 7.32
C ALA A 340 -3.59 17.14 7.65
N PRO A 341 -4.79 17.64 7.28
CA PRO A 341 -6.05 16.95 7.58
C PRO A 341 -6.09 15.51 7.06
N ARG A 342 -5.47 15.25 5.91
CA ARG A 342 -5.41 13.91 5.32
C ARG A 342 -4.60 12.95 6.20
N LEU A 343 -3.52 13.41 6.81
CA LEU A 343 -2.68 12.62 7.69
C LEU A 343 -3.31 12.45 9.08
N ILE A 344 -3.88 13.52 9.65
CA ILE A 344 -4.64 13.45 10.92
C ILE A 344 -5.77 12.42 10.81
N ARG A 345 -6.48 12.37 9.67
CA ARG A 345 -7.51 11.35 9.42
C ARG A 345 -7.02 9.91 9.56
N LYS A 346 -5.73 9.63 9.28
CA LYS A 346 -5.16 8.28 9.44
C LYS A 346 -5.00 7.89 10.92
N LEU A 347 -4.91 8.88 11.82
CA LEU A 347 -4.86 8.69 13.27
C LEU A 347 -6.26 8.53 13.89
N ALA A 348 -7.34 8.81 13.16
CA ALA A 348 -8.73 8.71 13.65
C ALA A 348 -9.17 7.26 13.92
N HIS A 349 -8.60 6.66 14.97
CA HIS A 349 -8.86 5.34 15.50
C HIS A 349 -8.46 5.25 16.97
N ARG A 350 -9.21 4.46 17.77
CA ARG A 350 -8.98 4.26 19.22
C ARG A 350 -7.53 3.96 19.62
N LYS A 351 -6.78 3.24 18.79
CA LYS A 351 -5.35 2.91 19.04
C LYS A 351 -4.44 4.16 19.07
N TYR A 352 -4.76 5.18 18.28
CA TYR A 352 -3.95 6.38 18.08
C TYR A 352 -4.67 7.63 18.59
N LEU A 353 -5.50 7.47 19.62
CA LEU A 353 -6.40 8.52 20.10
C LEU A 353 -5.62 9.74 20.61
N ASP A 354 -4.56 9.51 21.38
CA ASP A 354 -3.74 10.57 21.95
C ASP A 354 -2.96 11.33 20.86
N ASP A 355 -2.38 10.60 19.90
CA ASP A 355 -1.72 11.19 18.73
C ASP A 355 -2.70 12.01 17.89
N PHE A 356 -3.93 11.50 17.68
CA PHE A 356 -4.99 12.20 16.96
C PHE A 356 -5.38 13.50 17.68
N ARG A 357 -5.61 13.45 18.99
CA ARG A 357 -5.94 14.62 19.83
C ARG A 357 -4.84 15.68 19.75
N THR A 358 -3.59 15.26 19.96
CA THR A 358 -2.42 16.14 19.93
C THR A 358 -2.29 16.83 18.57
N ALA A 359 -2.40 16.08 17.47
CA ALA A 359 -2.33 16.63 16.13
C ALA A 359 -3.51 17.57 15.82
N LEU A 360 -4.74 17.20 16.20
CA LEU A 360 -5.93 18.02 15.98
C LEU A 360 -5.79 19.38 16.68
N LEU A 361 -5.41 19.38 17.97
CA LEU A 361 -5.21 20.60 18.76
C LEU A 361 -4.08 21.46 18.17
N GLY A 362 -2.93 20.85 17.86
CA GLY A 362 -1.79 21.57 17.29
C GLY A 362 -2.13 22.27 15.98
N PHE A 363 -2.86 21.61 15.09
CA PHE A 363 -3.29 22.22 13.82
C PHE A 363 -4.45 23.21 13.96
N ARG A 364 -5.28 23.13 15.02
CA ARG A 364 -6.26 24.19 15.35
C ARG A 364 -5.55 25.49 15.71
N VAL A 365 -4.54 25.42 16.59
CA VAL A 365 -3.72 26.60 16.96
C VAL A 365 -3.10 27.24 15.71
N ILE A 366 -2.62 26.43 14.77
CA ILE A 366 -2.07 26.92 13.50
C ILE A 366 -3.16 27.56 12.62
N ALA A 367 -4.35 26.94 12.54
CA ALA A 367 -5.46 27.47 11.76
C ALA A 367 -5.88 28.86 12.27
N ASP A 368 -5.97 29.02 13.59
CA ASP A 368 -6.33 30.28 14.24
C ASP A 368 -5.24 31.34 14.01
N ALA A 369 -3.98 30.99 14.25
CA ALA A 369 -2.84 31.90 14.07
C ALA A 369 -2.74 32.41 12.62
N MET A 370 -3.07 31.56 11.64
CA MET A 370 -2.99 31.88 10.21
C MET A 370 -4.32 32.36 9.61
N ASN A 371 -5.39 32.46 10.41
CA ASN A 371 -6.75 32.77 9.97
C ASN A 371 -7.23 31.88 8.80
N ASP A 372 -6.96 30.57 8.87
CA ASP A 372 -7.24 29.59 7.82
C ASP A 372 -8.57 28.85 8.05
N ARG A 373 -9.65 29.42 7.52
CA ARG A 373 -10.99 28.82 7.62
C ARG A 373 -11.09 27.43 6.99
N ASN A 374 -10.41 27.18 5.86
CA ASN A 374 -10.47 25.88 5.20
C ASN A 374 -9.84 24.78 6.06
N LEU A 375 -8.74 25.10 6.74
CA LEU A 375 -8.12 24.17 7.67
C LEU A 375 -9.04 23.92 8.88
N SER A 376 -9.63 24.97 9.45
CA SER A 376 -10.56 24.84 10.58
C SER A 376 -11.75 23.93 10.25
N ASP A 377 -12.43 24.18 9.13
CA ASP A 377 -13.58 23.37 8.67
C ASP A 377 -13.19 21.90 8.47
N ALA A 378 -11.99 21.64 7.93
CA ALA A 378 -11.49 20.28 7.73
C ALA A 378 -11.20 19.57 9.06
N LEU A 379 -10.71 20.27 10.09
CA LEU A 379 -10.46 19.71 11.42
C LEU A 379 -11.77 19.40 12.15
N ASP A 380 -12.79 20.26 12.03
CA ASP A 380 -14.12 20.03 12.60
C ASP A 380 -14.78 18.76 12.04
N GLU A 381 -14.66 18.52 10.73
CA GLU A 381 -15.16 17.29 10.11
C GLU A 381 -14.41 16.04 10.61
N LEU A 382 -13.11 16.14 10.89
CA LEU A 382 -12.34 15.03 11.44
C LEU A 382 -12.76 14.69 12.87
N GLU A 383 -13.09 15.70 13.68
CA GLU A 383 -13.61 15.52 15.02
C GLU A 383 -14.96 14.81 15.02
N LYS A 384 -15.90 15.23 14.16
CA LYS A 384 -17.18 14.53 13.95
C LYS A 384 -16.98 13.06 13.57
N ILE A 385 -16.03 12.78 12.68
CA ILE A 385 -15.68 11.40 12.29
C ILE A 385 -15.15 10.60 13.48
N ALA A 386 -14.33 11.19 14.35
CA ALA A 386 -13.78 10.53 15.53
C ALA A 386 -14.87 10.19 16.55
N ILE A 387 -15.77 11.15 16.84
CA ILE A 387 -16.94 10.97 17.71
C ILE A 387 -17.78 9.79 17.22
N ALA A 388 -18.13 9.78 15.93
CA ALA A 388 -18.97 8.76 15.31
C ALA A 388 -18.32 7.37 15.17
N ARG A 389 -17.01 7.22 15.45
CA ARG A 389 -16.27 5.95 15.24
C ARG A 389 -15.87 5.24 16.53
N PHE A 390 -15.62 5.94 17.63
CA PHE A 390 -15.15 5.30 18.88
C PHE A 390 -15.43 6.14 20.15
N SER A 391 -16.50 6.93 20.16
CA SER A 391 -16.92 7.72 21.33
C SER A 391 -15.82 8.66 21.83
N TYR A 392 -15.19 9.38 20.89
CA TYR A 392 -14.28 10.47 21.20
C TYR A 392 -15.02 11.54 22.01
N ASP A 393 -14.48 11.91 23.18
CA ASP A 393 -14.95 13.05 23.96
C ASP A 393 -14.00 14.25 23.74
N PRO A 394 -14.50 15.38 23.20
CA PRO A 394 -13.76 16.63 23.05
C PRO A 394 -13.29 17.25 24.38
N HIS A 395 -13.96 16.96 25.49
CA HIS A 395 -13.79 17.64 26.79
C HIS A 395 -12.85 16.92 27.78
N ASP A 396 -12.32 15.76 27.39
CA ASP A 396 -11.50 14.87 28.23
C ASP A 396 -10.07 15.41 28.51
N LEU A 397 -9.74 16.63 28.07
CA LEU A 397 -8.46 17.31 28.33
C LEU A 397 -8.49 18.26 29.54
N ASP A 398 -9.65 18.75 29.96
CA ASP A 398 -9.75 19.62 31.15
C ASP A 398 -9.60 18.81 32.45
N SER A 399 -10.01 17.53 32.45
CA SER A 399 -10.01 16.67 33.64
C SER A 399 -8.61 16.26 34.14
N ARG A 400 -7.56 16.42 33.33
CA ARG A 400 -6.16 16.08 33.73
C ARG A 400 -5.31 17.28 34.14
N LYS A 401 -5.80 18.51 33.98
CA LYS A 401 -5.12 19.70 34.55
C LYS A 401 -5.48 19.93 36.02
N GLU A 402 -6.59 19.40 36.51
CA GLU A 402 -7.01 19.55 37.92
C GLU A 402 -6.41 18.53 38.88
N THR A 403 -5.62 17.55 38.41
CA THR A 403 -4.96 16.55 39.27
C THR A 403 -3.45 16.77 39.45
N SER A 404 -2.95 17.95 39.06
CA SER A 404 -1.55 18.37 39.19
C SER A 404 -1.45 19.77 39.81
N ALA A 405 -2.14 20.00 40.92
CA ALA A 405 -1.96 21.17 41.78
C ALA A 405 -1.76 20.71 43.23
#